data_AF-A0A0J1FDC8-F1
#
_entry.id   AF-A0A0J1FDC8-F1
#
_cell.length_a   1.000
_cell.length_b   1.000
_cell.length_c   1.000
_cell.angle_alpha   90.00
_cell.angle_beta   90.00
_cell.angle_gamma   90.00
#
_symmetry.space_group_name_H-M   'P 1'
#
loop_
_entity.id
_entity.type
_entity.pdbx_description
1 polymer ?
#
loop_
_entity_poly.entity_id
_entity_poly.type
_entity_poly.pdbx_seq_one_letter_code
_entity_poly.pdbx_strand_id
1 'polypeptide(L)'
;MQRICFKWDENELDIAYEIYFAQSKNVLHTKKSYGPGLATRRTLLACLNTSVRRKGVICLYKEHFPEHFKDGKWQGRNAVVFVDYALKKLTDDSFVQNSKWITQFSLSIRNEKWLQDAIALMGLKMLENLFAHNELKSSVAVAVMEEMANYRQMMKEVEAIVRRVADRKEFDDFSQSLISKRLEVGGEKGLKCALEAYGNKEEQGIYERYRSAIEQVFCSIVRQNTQNTPASGG
;
A
#
# COMPACT_ATOMS: atom_id res chain seq x y z
N MET A 1 26.10 8.33 -32.13
CA MET A 1 25.35 7.85 -30.95
C MET A 1 23.90 8.30 -31.08
N GLN A 2 23.01 7.42 -31.55
CA GLN A 2 21.57 7.69 -31.56
C GLN A 2 21.09 7.66 -30.10
N ARG A 3 20.67 8.82 -29.58
CA ARG A 3 19.88 8.87 -28.35
C ARG A 3 18.51 8.28 -28.70
N ILE A 4 18.27 7.04 -28.29
CA ILE A 4 16.92 6.47 -28.28
C ILE A 4 16.13 7.31 -27.26
N CYS A 5 15.38 8.28 -27.76
CA CYS A 5 14.40 9.02 -26.97
C CYS A 5 13.22 8.06 -26.77
N PHE A 6 13.29 7.24 -25.71
CA PHE A 6 12.17 6.39 -25.30
C PHE A 6 11.05 7.34 -24.88
N LYS A 7 10.08 7.58 -25.76
CA LYS A 7 8.89 8.36 -25.43
C LYS A 7 7.99 7.43 -24.63
N TRP A 8 7.87 7.71 -23.34
CA TRP A 8 7.04 6.93 -22.43
C TRP A 8 5.59 7.11 -22.86
N ASP A 9 4.88 6.00 -23.04
CA ASP A 9 3.43 6.07 -23.17
C ASP A 9 2.85 6.32 -21.78
N GLU A 10 2.20 7.47 -21.61
CA GLU A 10 1.63 7.88 -20.32
C GLU A 10 0.61 6.88 -19.78
N ASN A 11 -0.17 6.24 -20.67
CA ASN A 11 -1.18 5.27 -20.27
C ASN A 11 -0.52 3.96 -19.85
N GLU A 12 0.49 3.49 -20.59
CA GLU A 12 1.25 2.32 -20.18
C GLU A 12 1.94 2.54 -18.82
N LEU A 13 2.50 3.73 -18.59
CA LEU A 13 3.14 4.06 -17.32
C LEU A 13 2.14 4.06 -16.16
N ASP A 14 0.95 4.64 -16.37
CA ASP A 14 -0.11 4.64 -15.36
C ASP A 14 -0.55 3.20 -14.99
N ILE A 15 -0.71 2.33 -15.99
CA ILE A 15 -1.01 0.89 -15.79
C ILE A 15 0.11 0.20 -15.00
N ALA A 16 1.38 0.46 -15.36
CA ALA A 16 2.52 -0.15 -14.68
C ALA A 16 2.58 0.23 -13.19
N TYR A 17 2.24 1.48 -12.83
CA TYR A 17 2.15 1.90 -11.43
C TYR A 17 1.01 1.20 -10.68
N GLU A 18 -0.17 1.04 -11.29
CA GLU A 18 -1.26 0.28 -10.67
C GLU A 18 -0.86 -1.18 -10.42
N ILE A 19 -0.21 -1.83 -11.39
CA ILE A 19 0.27 -3.20 -11.22
C ILE A 19 1.37 -3.29 -10.16
N TYR A 20 2.31 -2.35 -10.14
CA TYR A 20 3.37 -2.29 -9.12
C TYR A 20 2.79 -2.27 -7.69
N PHE A 21 1.82 -1.39 -7.44
CA PHE A 21 1.20 -1.29 -6.13
C PHE A 21 0.29 -2.47 -5.81
N ALA A 22 -0.43 -3.02 -6.80
CA ALA A 22 -1.26 -4.20 -6.62
C ALA A 22 -0.41 -5.44 -6.27
N GLN A 23 0.75 -5.60 -6.90
CA GLN A 23 1.67 -6.72 -6.67
C GLN A 23 2.61 -6.52 -5.48
N SER A 24 2.45 -5.43 -4.70
CA SER A 24 3.28 -5.15 -3.54
C SER A 24 3.10 -6.20 -2.43
N LYS A 25 3.85 -7.31 -2.53
CA LYS A 25 3.74 -8.56 -1.75
C LYS A 25 3.77 -8.38 -0.22
N ASN A 26 4.24 -7.24 0.28
CA ASN A 26 4.49 -7.01 1.71
C ASN A 26 3.30 -6.47 2.50
N VAL A 27 2.26 -5.99 1.81
CA VAL A 27 1.20 -5.21 2.45
C VAL A 27 0.04 -6.07 2.92
N LEU A 28 0.01 -7.36 2.63
CA LEU A 28 -1.17 -8.16 2.98
C LEU A 28 -1.19 -8.53 4.46
N HIS A 29 -0.23 -9.26 5.02
CA HIS A 29 -0.41 -9.82 6.38
C HIS A 29 0.78 -9.78 7.33
N THR A 30 1.74 -8.88 7.15
CA THR A 30 2.81 -8.79 8.16
C THR A 30 2.42 -7.85 9.31
N LYS A 31 2.13 -8.41 10.50
CA LYS A 31 2.32 -7.72 11.80
C LYS A 31 3.82 -7.46 12.02
N LYS A 32 4.51 -6.84 11.05
CA LYS A 32 5.91 -6.48 11.21
C LYS A 32 5.96 -5.38 12.28
N SER A 33 6.52 -5.73 13.43
CA SER A 33 7.04 -4.74 14.36
C SER A 33 8.38 -4.26 13.80
N TYR A 34 8.49 -2.96 13.53
CA TYR A 34 9.73 -2.35 13.02
C TYR A 34 10.66 -1.92 14.16
N GLY A 35 10.27 -2.18 15.41
CA GLY A 35 10.96 -1.73 16.62
C GLY A 35 10.09 -0.83 17.50
N PRO A 36 10.48 -0.62 18.76
CA PRO A 36 9.78 0.29 19.66
C PRO A 36 9.86 1.73 19.15
N GLY A 37 8.79 2.51 19.36
CA GLY A 37 8.75 3.93 19.02
C GLY A 37 8.45 4.26 17.55
N LEU A 38 8.37 3.27 16.65
CA LEU A 38 7.97 3.48 15.27
C LEU A 38 6.44 3.45 15.10
N ALA A 39 5.94 4.17 14.10
CA ALA A 39 4.53 4.16 13.76
C ALA A 39 4.08 2.77 13.31
N THR A 40 2.93 2.31 13.80
CA THR A 40 2.42 1.00 13.40
C THR A 40 1.68 1.09 12.08
N ARG A 41 1.53 -0.04 11.39
CA ARG A 41 0.64 -0.17 10.23
C ARG A 41 -0.78 0.33 10.53
N ARG A 42 -1.30 0.05 11.73
CA ARG A 42 -2.63 0.52 12.16
C ARG A 42 -2.69 2.04 12.22
N THR A 43 -1.64 2.68 12.75
CA THR A 43 -1.52 4.13 12.83
C THR A 43 -1.50 4.75 11.43
N LEU A 44 -0.71 4.17 10.52
CA LEU A 44 -0.64 4.60 9.12
C LEU A 44 -2.01 4.48 8.42
N LEU A 45 -2.67 3.32 8.55
CA LEU A 45 -4.02 3.10 8.00
C LEU A 45 -5.06 4.08 8.53
N ALA A 46 -4.99 4.43 9.82
CA ALA A 46 -5.90 5.41 10.42
C ALA A 46 -5.71 6.81 9.80
N CYS A 47 -4.49 7.15 9.37
CA CYS A 47 -4.20 8.42 8.70
C CYS A 47 -4.64 8.42 7.23
N LEU A 48 -4.35 7.32 6.51
CA LEU A 48 -4.65 7.18 5.08
C LEU A 48 -6.16 7.16 4.80
N ASN A 49 -6.93 6.44 5.62
CA ASN A 49 -8.37 6.29 5.45
C ASN A 49 -9.15 7.49 5.99
N THR A 50 -10.26 7.81 5.32
CA THR A 50 -11.27 8.73 5.85
C THR A 50 -12.02 8.07 7.00
N SER A 51 -12.26 8.86 8.05
CA SER A 51 -13.10 8.50 9.18
C SER A 51 -14.25 9.50 9.30
N VAL A 52 -15.23 9.18 10.15
CA VAL A 52 -16.35 10.08 10.47
C VAL A 52 -15.88 11.47 10.95
N ARG A 53 -14.69 11.54 11.56
CA ARG A 53 -14.18 12.78 12.18
C ARG A 53 -13.17 13.55 11.32
N ARG A 54 -12.59 12.93 10.28
CA ARG A 54 -11.49 13.51 9.50
C ARG A 54 -11.37 12.86 8.12
N LYS A 55 -11.17 13.67 7.09
CA LYS A 55 -10.78 13.21 5.74
C LYS A 55 -9.40 12.55 5.77
N GLY A 56 -9.29 11.37 5.15
CA GLY A 56 -8.02 10.64 5.02
C GLY A 56 -7.05 11.33 4.07
N VAL A 57 -5.76 10.96 4.13
CA VAL A 57 -4.74 11.47 3.19
C VAL A 57 -5.18 11.29 1.73
N ILE A 58 -5.79 10.16 1.38
CA ILE A 58 -6.21 9.87 -0.01
C ILE A 58 -7.31 10.84 -0.46
N CYS A 59 -8.32 11.05 0.39
CA CYS A 59 -9.42 11.99 0.10
C CYS A 59 -8.87 13.40 -0.06
N LEU A 60 -7.99 13.84 0.84
CA LEU A 60 -7.36 15.15 0.72
C LEU A 60 -6.50 15.25 -0.53
N TYR A 61 -5.75 14.22 -0.90
CA TYR A 61 -4.93 14.23 -2.12
C TYR A 61 -5.78 14.43 -3.38
N LYS A 62 -6.92 13.72 -3.51
CA LYS A 62 -7.87 13.90 -4.63
C LYS A 62 -8.41 15.34 -4.68
N GLU A 63 -8.61 15.98 -3.53
CA GLU A 63 -9.10 17.37 -3.45
C GLU A 63 -8.02 18.41 -3.79
N HIS A 64 -6.77 18.18 -3.40
CA HIS A 64 -5.67 19.12 -3.64
C HIS A 64 -5.07 18.99 -5.04
N PHE A 65 -5.18 17.81 -5.65
CA PHE A 65 -4.62 17.52 -6.97
C PHE A 65 -5.64 16.86 -7.89
N PRO A 66 -6.79 17.51 -8.18
CA PRO A 66 -7.80 16.95 -9.08
C PRO A 66 -7.24 16.68 -10.48
N GLU A 67 -6.27 17.45 -10.94
CA GLU A 67 -5.60 17.29 -12.24
C GLU A 67 -4.80 15.99 -12.37
N HIS A 68 -4.46 15.34 -11.26
CA HIS A 68 -3.84 14.01 -11.26
C HIS A 68 -4.85 12.88 -11.53
N PHE A 69 -6.13 13.22 -11.70
CA PHE A 69 -7.20 12.29 -12.01
C PHE A 69 -7.89 12.73 -13.29
N LYS A 70 -7.90 11.85 -14.30
CA LYS A 70 -8.60 12.08 -15.57
C LYS A 70 -9.79 11.14 -15.62
N ASP A 71 -10.99 11.70 -15.70
CA ASP A 71 -12.25 10.95 -15.71
C ASP A 71 -12.38 10.00 -14.49
N GLY A 72 -11.97 10.50 -13.31
CA GLY A 72 -11.91 9.72 -12.06
C GLY A 72 -10.69 8.80 -11.93
N LYS A 73 -10.04 8.46 -13.04
CA LYS A 73 -8.90 7.53 -13.06
C LYS A 73 -7.59 8.22 -12.69
N TRP A 74 -6.83 7.60 -11.80
CA TRP A 74 -5.56 8.15 -11.36
C TRP A 74 -4.50 8.10 -12.46
N GLN A 75 -3.73 9.17 -12.59
CA GLN A 75 -2.52 9.21 -13.40
C GLN A 75 -1.35 8.70 -12.54
N GLY A 76 -1.08 7.39 -12.61
CA GLY A 76 -0.05 6.70 -11.83
C GLY A 76 1.35 7.32 -11.93
N ARG A 77 1.68 8.01 -13.03
CA ARG A 77 2.90 8.84 -13.14
C ARG A 77 3.09 9.87 -12.00
N ASN A 78 2.00 10.27 -11.34
CA ASN A 78 2.01 11.19 -10.19
C ASN A 78 2.19 10.46 -8.84
N ALA A 79 2.55 9.17 -8.83
CA ALA A 79 2.74 8.38 -7.62
C ALA A 79 3.79 8.97 -6.65
N VAL A 80 4.86 9.55 -7.18
CA VAL A 80 5.88 10.22 -6.37
C VAL A 80 5.29 11.41 -5.62
N VAL A 81 4.47 12.22 -6.31
CA VAL A 81 3.81 13.40 -5.72
C VAL A 81 2.83 12.97 -4.63
N PHE A 82 2.08 11.90 -4.88
CA PHE A 82 1.20 11.31 -3.88
C PHE A 82 1.96 10.85 -2.62
N VAL A 83 3.07 10.14 -2.80
CA VAL A 83 3.89 9.66 -1.68
C VAL A 83 4.47 10.83 -0.88
N ASP A 84 5.05 11.83 -1.54
CA ASP A 84 5.58 13.02 -0.87
C ASP A 84 4.48 13.77 -0.10
N TYR A 85 3.31 13.97 -0.73
CA TYR A 85 2.16 14.57 -0.07
C TYR A 85 1.72 13.77 1.17
N ALA A 86 1.65 12.44 1.05
CA ALA A 86 1.27 11.58 2.17
C ALA A 86 2.27 11.69 3.32
N LEU A 87 3.57 11.62 3.05
CA LEU A 87 4.62 11.73 4.06
C LEU A 87 4.55 13.08 4.79
N LYS A 88 4.36 14.18 4.07
CA LYS A 88 4.16 15.52 4.65
C LYS A 88 2.93 15.58 5.55
N LYS A 89 1.82 14.96 5.14
CA LYS A 89 0.61 14.90 5.98
C LYS A 89 0.80 14.07 7.24
N LEU A 90 1.60 13.00 7.21
CA LEU A 90 1.87 12.18 8.40
C LEU A 90 2.67 12.90 9.49
N THR A 91 3.30 14.03 9.18
CA THR A 91 4.05 14.85 10.15
C THR A 91 3.43 16.23 10.37
N ASP A 92 2.29 16.52 9.74
CA ASP A 92 1.55 17.78 9.86
C ASP A 92 0.66 17.77 11.12
N ASP A 93 0.96 18.67 12.06
CA ASP A 93 0.23 18.78 13.32
C ASP A 93 -1.24 19.13 13.14
N SER A 94 -1.56 19.97 12.15
CA SER A 94 -2.94 20.36 11.85
C SER A 94 -3.80 19.17 11.39
N PHE A 95 -3.16 18.14 10.83
CA PHE A 95 -3.81 16.95 10.30
C PHE A 95 -3.82 15.79 11.30
N VAL A 96 -2.67 15.43 11.88
CA VAL A 96 -2.55 14.27 12.76
C VAL A 96 -3.15 14.56 14.14
N GLN A 97 -2.99 15.79 14.64
CA GLN A 97 -3.53 16.25 15.93
C GLN A 97 -3.16 15.32 17.11
N ASN A 98 -2.01 14.66 17.01
CA ASN A 98 -1.48 13.75 18.02
C ASN A 98 0.05 13.78 18.00
N SER A 99 0.63 14.54 18.94
CA SER A 99 2.08 14.74 19.04
C SER A 99 2.86 13.43 19.11
N LYS A 100 2.35 12.42 19.81
CA LYS A 100 2.97 11.09 19.87
C LYS A 100 3.05 10.45 18.49
N TRP A 101 1.96 10.50 17.71
CA TRP A 101 1.95 9.92 16.36
C TRP A 101 2.87 10.68 15.41
N ILE A 102 2.92 12.01 15.50
CA ILE A 102 3.82 12.85 14.69
C ILE A 102 5.29 12.48 14.95
N THR A 103 5.67 12.31 16.22
CA THR A 103 7.01 11.85 16.59
C THR A 103 7.29 10.44 16.04
N GLN A 104 6.34 9.52 16.19
CA GLN A 104 6.46 8.16 15.66
C GLN A 104 6.63 8.15 14.14
N PHE A 105 5.86 8.95 13.39
CA PHE A 105 6.01 9.06 11.94
C PHE A 105 7.33 9.70 11.55
N SER A 106 7.76 10.76 12.23
CA SER A 106 9.05 11.42 11.98
C SER A 106 10.23 10.46 12.13
N LEU A 107 10.18 9.57 13.13
CA LEU A 107 11.18 8.50 13.31
C LEU A 107 11.04 7.41 12.24
N SER A 108 9.81 6.97 11.96
CA SER A 108 9.49 5.94 10.98
C SER A 108 9.93 6.26 9.56
N ILE A 109 9.78 7.52 9.12
CA ILE A 109 10.17 7.96 7.77
C ILE A 109 11.68 7.81 7.54
N ARG A 110 12.48 7.87 8.61
CA ARG A 110 13.94 7.66 8.55
C ARG A 110 14.34 6.18 8.58
N ASN A 111 13.39 5.27 8.84
CA ASN A 111 13.63 3.84 8.82
C ASN A 111 13.34 3.29 7.42
N GLU A 112 14.39 2.82 6.73
CA GLU A 112 14.32 2.35 5.34
C GLU A 112 13.25 1.28 5.12
N LYS A 113 13.25 0.25 5.97
CA LYS A 113 12.32 -0.88 5.86
C LYS A 113 10.87 -0.45 6.11
N TRP A 114 10.66 0.41 7.10
CA TRP A 114 9.34 0.96 7.38
C TRP A 114 8.85 1.80 6.21
N LEU A 115 9.69 2.67 5.65
CA LEU A 115 9.31 3.58 4.57
C LEU A 115 8.98 2.82 3.28
N GLN A 116 9.76 1.79 2.94
CA GLN A 116 9.45 0.89 1.82
C GLN A 116 8.06 0.26 1.97
N ASP A 117 7.78 -0.33 3.15
CA ASP A 117 6.49 -0.96 3.42
C ASP A 117 5.34 0.07 3.49
N ALA A 118 5.61 1.29 3.96
CA ALA A 118 4.66 2.38 4.01
C ALA A 118 4.28 2.90 2.62
N ILE A 119 5.24 3.09 1.72
CA ILE A 119 5.01 3.49 0.32
C ILE A 119 4.12 2.47 -0.38
N ALA A 120 4.44 1.19 -0.24
CA ALA A 120 3.63 0.10 -0.78
C ALA A 120 2.19 0.16 -0.24
N LEU A 121 2.02 0.40 1.06
CA LEU A 121 0.69 0.51 1.67
C LEU A 121 -0.07 1.77 1.24
N MET A 122 0.61 2.90 1.06
CA MET A 122 -0.01 4.13 0.54
C MET A 122 -0.58 3.89 -0.85
N GLY A 123 0.23 3.33 -1.76
CA GLY A 123 -0.19 3.02 -3.12
C GLY A 123 -1.33 2.00 -3.16
N LEU A 124 -1.22 0.90 -2.39
CA LEU A 124 -2.30 -0.07 -2.29
C LEU A 124 -3.61 0.57 -1.82
N LYS A 125 -3.55 1.45 -0.82
CA LYS A 125 -4.75 2.14 -0.32
C LYS A 125 -5.34 3.12 -1.33
N MET A 126 -4.53 3.74 -2.17
CA MET A 126 -5.02 4.50 -3.34
C MET A 126 -5.78 3.57 -4.30
N LEU A 127 -5.21 2.40 -4.63
CA LEU A 127 -5.88 1.44 -5.51
C LEU A 127 -7.20 0.91 -4.92
N GLU A 128 -7.25 0.63 -3.62
CA GLU A 128 -8.50 0.24 -2.95
C GLU A 128 -9.57 1.34 -3.06
N ASN A 129 -9.16 2.62 -2.98
CA ASN A 129 -10.09 3.74 -3.17
C ASN A 129 -10.61 3.80 -4.61
N LEU A 130 -9.73 3.66 -5.61
CA LEU A 130 -10.10 3.66 -7.02
C LEU A 130 -10.99 2.46 -7.38
N PHE A 131 -10.64 1.27 -6.88
CA PHE A 131 -11.40 0.05 -7.09
C PHE A 131 -12.84 0.18 -6.58
N ALA A 132 -13.03 0.77 -5.38
CA ALA A 132 -14.36 1.00 -4.82
C ALA A 132 -15.25 1.93 -5.68
N HIS A 133 -14.67 2.68 -6.62
CA HIS A 133 -15.39 3.59 -7.52
C HIS A 133 -15.31 3.16 -9.00
N ASN A 134 -14.79 1.96 -9.30
CA ASN A 134 -14.52 1.49 -10.67
C ASN A 134 -13.58 2.42 -11.47
N GLU A 135 -12.60 3.03 -10.81
CA GLU A 135 -11.69 4.04 -11.37
C GLU A 135 -10.28 3.49 -11.73
N LEU A 136 -10.05 2.18 -11.62
CA LEU A 136 -8.78 1.56 -12.03
C LEU A 136 -8.64 1.51 -13.57
N LYS A 137 -7.40 1.63 -14.06
CA LYS A 137 -7.05 1.48 -15.48
C LYS A 137 -6.70 0.05 -15.86
N SER A 138 -5.96 -0.63 -14.99
CA SER A 138 -5.41 -1.97 -15.22
C SER A 138 -6.41 -3.05 -14.88
N SER A 139 -6.71 -3.92 -15.85
CA SER A 139 -7.48 -5.15 -15.62
C SER A 139 -6.79 -6.10 -14.64
N VAL A 140 -5.45 -6.13 -14.65
CA VAL A 140 -4.66 -6.88 -13.66
C VAL A 140 -4.86 -6.31 -12.25
N ALA A 141 -4.77 -4.98 -12.08
CA ALA A 141 -4.97 -4.37 -10.78
C ALA A 141 -6.40 -4.60 -10.25
N VAL A 142 -7.41 -4.54 -11.12
CA VAL A 142 -8.81 -4.89 -10.80
C VAL A 142 -8.89 -6.32 -10.25
N ALA A 143 -8.37 -7.31 -10.99
CA ALA A 143 -8.41 -8.71 -10.58
C ALA A 143 -7.71 -8.94 -9.23
N VAL A 144 -6.57 -8.28 -9.00
CA VAL A 144 -5.88 -8.35 -7.70
C VAL A 144 -6.71 -7.75 -6.57
N MET A 145 -7.34 -6.59 -6.79
CA MET A 145 -8.18 -5.95 -5.78
C MET A 145 -9.42 -6.78 -5.47
N GLU A 146 -10.03 -7.41 -6.48
CA GLU A 146 -11.16 -8.35 -6.32
C GLU A 146 -10.76 -9.55 -5.44
N GLU A 147 -9.65 -10.21 -5.78
CA GLU A 147 -9.14 -11.33 -5.00
C GLU A 147 -8.78 -10.93 -3.56
N MET A 148 -8.17 -9.76 -3.39
CA MET A 148 -7.90 -9.22 -2.06
C MET A 148 -9.18 -8.94 -1.26
N ALA A 149 -10.24 -8.43 -1.90
CA ALA A 149 -11.53 -8.19 -1.27
C ALA A 149 -12.20 -9.51 -0.87
N ASN A 150 -12.23 -10.49 -1.77
CA ASN A 150 -12.74 -11.84 -1.54
C ASN A 150 -12.00 -12.52 -0.38
N TYR A 151 -10.67 -12.43 -0.39
CA TYR A 151 -9.84 -12.98 0.67
C TYR A 151 -10.12 -12.32 2.03
N ARG A 152 -10.21 -10.98 2.09
CA ARG A 152 -10.57 -10.27 3.34
C ARG A 152 -11.95 -10.65 3.85
N GLN A 153 -12.91 -10.88 2.96
CA GLN A 153 -14.24 -11.33 3.33
C GLN A 153 -14.22 -12.75 3.91
N MET A 154 -13.56 -13.68 3.23
CA MET A 154 -13.35 -15.04 3.72
C MET A 154 -12.66 -15.05 5.08
N MET A 155 -11.61 -14.22 5.27
CA MET A 155 -10.92 -14.10 6.56
C MET A 155 -11.84 -13.64 7.68
N LYS A 156 -12.70 -12.65 7.45
CA LYS A 156 -13.68 -12.19 8.45
C LYS A 156 -14.66 -13.28 8.84
N GLU A 157 -15.12 -14.07 7.87
CA GLU A 157 -16.05 -15.17 8.11
C GLU A 157 -15.39 -16.26 8.96
N VAL A 158 -14.15 -16.62 8.65
CA VAL A 158 -13.39 -17.59 9.44
C VAL A 158 -13.06 -17.05 10.84
N GLU A 159 -12.63 -15.80 10.97
CA GLU A 159 -12.42 -15.16 12.28
C GLU A 159 -13.71 -15.18 13.13
N ALA A 160 -14.87 -14.93 12.53
CA ALA A 160 -16.16 -15.00 13.22
C ALA A 160 -16.53 -16.43 13.65
N ILE A 161 -16.12 -17.46 12.90
CA ILE A 161 -16.29 -18.86 13.29
C ILE A 161 -15.34 -19.20 14.45
N VAL A 162 -14.05 -18.89 14.30
CA VAL A 162 -13.02 -19.14 15.33
C VAL A 162 -13.43 -18.49 16.65
N ARG A 163 -13.90 -17.24 16.63
CA ARG A 163 -14.36 -16.55 17.84
C ARG A 163 -15.56 -17.25 18.49
N ARG A 164 -16.56 -17.67 17.70
CA ARG A 164 -17.74 -18.39 18.22
C ARG A 164 -17.37 -19.72 18.87
N VAL A 165 -16.34 -20.39 18.36
CA VAL A 165 -15.83 -21.67 18.90
C VAL A 165 -14.95 -21.44 20.13
N ALA A 166 -14.13 -20.39 20.13
CA ALA A 166 -13.34 -19.95 21.28
C ALA A 166 -14.22 -19.61 22.49
N ASP A 167 -15.33 -18.89 22.26
CA ASP A 167 -16.31 -18.54 23.29
C ASP A 167 -16.97 -19.77 23.92
N ARG A 168 -16.96 -20.93 23.22
CA ARG A 168 -17.44 -22.23 23.74
C ARG A 168 -16.37 -23.03 24.50
N LYS A 169 -15.15 -22.51 24.65
CA LYS A 169 -13.98 -23.19 25.25
C LYS A 169 -13.62 -24.53 24.57
N GLU A 170 -14.03 -24.73 23.32
CA GLU A 170 -13.76 -25.97 22.57
C GLU A 170 -12.33 -26.00 22.00
N PHE A 171 -11.61 -24.88 22.01
CA PHE A 171 -10.23 -24.76 21.53
C PHE A 171 -9.36 -23.87 22.43
N ASP A 172 -8.10 -24.27 22.61
CA ASP A 172 -7.09 -23.47 23.29
C ASP A 172 -6.52 -22.33 22.41
N ASP A 173 -5.86 -21.36 23.04
CA ASP A 173 -5.25 -20.20 22.37
C ASP A 173 -4.20 -20.60 21.31
N PHE A 174 -3.54 -21.74 21.49
CA PHE A 174 -2.56 -22.26 20.55
C PHE A 174 -3.21 -22.65 19.22
N SER A 175 -4.33 -23.37 19.28
CA SER A 175 -5.11 -23.79 18.10
C SER A 175 -5.67 -22.60 17.32
N GLN A 176 -6.12 -21.55 18.02
CA GLN A 176 -6.58 -20.31 17.39
C GLN A 176 -5.45 -19.59 16.62
N SER A 177 -4.25 -19.56 17.19
CA SER A 177 -3.07 -18.99 16.53
C SER A 177 -2.67 -19.76 15.28
N LEU A 178 -2.81 -21.09 15.30
CA LEU A 178 -2.43 -21.98 14.21
C LEU A 178 -3.39 -21.89 13.02
N ILE A 179 -4.71 -21.78 13.30
CA ILE A 179 -5.75 -21.56 12.29
C ILE A 179 -5.52 -20.22 11.60
N SER A 180 -5.34 -19.14 12.38
CA SER A 180 -5.07 -17.80 11.85
C SER A 180 -3.86 -17.80 10.92
N LYS A 181 -2.75 -18.44 11.34
CA LYS A 181 -1.52 -18.52 10.55
C LYS A 181 -1.67 -19.36 9.28
N ARG A 182 -2.43 -20.46 9.30
CA ARG A 182 -2.67 -21.28 8.09
C ARG A 182 -3.53 -20.55 7.07
N LEU A 183 -4.51 -19.78 7.54
CA LEU A 183 -5.36 -18.98 6.65
C LEU A 183 -4.58 -17.86 5.98
N GLU A 184 -3.67 -17.21 6.70
CA GLU A 184 -2.72 -16.22 6.14
C GLU A 184 -1.90 -16.83 5.00
N VAL A 185 -1.29 -18.00 5.22
CA VAL A 185 -0.48 -18.70 4.20
C VAL A 185 -1.33 -19.17 3.00
N GLY A 186 -2.56 -19.61 3.25
CA GLY A 186 -3.51 -20.03 2.20
C GLY A 186 -3.91 -18.86 1.29
N GLY A 187 -4.12 -17.67 1.87
CA GLY A 187 -4.42 -16.45 1.14
C GLY A 187 -3.32 -15.97 0.23
N GLU A 188 -2.08 -15.96 0.74
CA GLU A 188 -0.91 -15.58 -0.05
C GLU A 188 -0.74 -16.49 -1.27
N LYS A 189 -0.98 -17.79 -1.09
CA LYS A 189 -0.93 -18.75 -2.18
C LYS A 189 -2.07 -18.56 -3.19
N GLY A 190 -3.29 -18.31 -2.71
CA GLY A 190 -4.46 -18.04 -3.55
C GLY A 190 -4.27 -16.80 -4.43
N LEU A 191 -3.83 -15.69 -3.83
CA LEU A 191 -3.56 -14.45 -4.56
C LEU A 191 -2.45 -14.61 -5.59
N LYS A 192 -1.39 -15.34 -5.24
CA LYS A 192 -0.30 -15.65 -6.18
C LYS A 192 -0.81 -16.46 -7.37
N CYS A 193 -1.63 -17.49 -7.13
CA CYS A 193 -2.22 -18.30 -8.19
C CYS A 193 -3.20 -17.49 -9.06
N ALA A 194 -3.98 -16.58 -8.48
CA ALA A 194 -4.89 -15.72 -9.24
C ALA A 194 -4.12 -14.73 -10.13
N LEU A 195 -3.03 -14.13 -9.62
CA LEU A 195 -2.12 -13.31 -10.41
C LEU A 195 -1.52 -14.07 -11.60
N GLU A 196 -1.16 -15.34 -11.40
CA GLU A 196 -0.61 -16.22 -12.44
C GLU A 196 -1.68 -16.68 -13.45
N ALA A 197 -2.93 -16.89 -13.00
CA ALA A 197 -4.03 -17.41 -13.82
C ALA A 197 -4.79 -16.33 -14.62
N TYR A 198 -4.94 -15.13 -14.06
CA TYR A 198 -5.75 -14.04 -14.63
C TYR A 198 -4.90 -12.89 -15.20
N GLY A 199 -3.57 -12.99 -15.15
CA GLY A 199 -2.68 -11.95 -15.65
C GLY A 199 -2.89 -11.69 -17.14
N ASN A 200 -3.49 -10.54 -17.48
CA ASN A 200 -3.46 -10.03 -18.85
C ASN A 200 -2.00 -9.90 -19.29
N LYS A 201 -1.58 -10.78 -20.22
CA LYS A 201 -0.18 -10.91 -20.66
C LYS A 201 0.37 -9.62 -21.24
N GLU A 202 -0.49 -8.79 -21.83
CA GLU A 202 -0.11 -7.49 -22.39
C GLU A 202 0.24 -6.50 -21.27
N GLU A 203 -0.67 -6.32 -20.30
CA GLU A 203 -0.44 -5.44 -19.16
C GLU A 203 0.74 -5.89 -18.29
N GLN A 204 0.95 -7.20 -18.14
CA GLN A 204 2.15 -7.73 -17.48
C GLN A 204 3.43 -7.40 -18.27
N GLY A 205 3.39 -7.48 -19.59
CA GLY A 205 4.51 -7.06 -20.45
C GLY A 205 4.81 -5.56 -20.34
N ILE A 206 3.76 -4.74 -20.21
CA ILE A 206 3.89 -3.31 -19.89
C ILE A 206 4.58 -3.13 -18.54
N TYR A 207 4.08 -3.79 -17.48
CA TYR A 207 4.67 -3.66 -16.15
C TYR A 207 6.14 -4.07 -16.13
N GLU A 208 6.53 -5.22 -16.70
CA GLU A 208 7.92 -5.66 -16.69
C GLU A 208 8.86 -4.70 -17.44
N ARG A 209 8.37 -3.97 -18.46
CA ARG A 209 9.12 -2.92 -19.16
C ARG A 209 9.46 -1.74 -18.23
N TYR A 210 8.54 -1.34 -17.37
CA TYR A 210 8.66 -0.16 -16.52
C TYR A 210 9.11 -0.45 -15.09
N ARG A 211 9.05 -1.71 -14.65
CA ARG A 211 9.28 -2.15 -13.28
C ARG A 211 10.56 -1.61 -12.67
N SER A 212 11.70 -1.78 -13.34
CA SER A 212 13.00 -1.33 -12.80
C SER A 212 13.04 0.17 -12.59
N ALA A 213 12.44 0.96 -13.50
CA ALA A 213 12.39 2.40 -13.36
C ALA A 213 11.50 2.82 -12.17
N ILE A 214 10.34 2.19 -12.02
CA ILE A 214 9.43 2.43 -10.90
C ILE A 214 10.11 2.07 -9.56
N GLU A 215 10.76 0.91 -9.48
CA GLU A 215 11.51 0.48 -8.30
C GLU A 215 12.64 1.47 -7.95
N GLN A 216 13.39 1.95 -8.94
CA GLN A 216 14.45 2.93 -8.74
C GLN A 216 13.92 4.27 -8.20
N VAL A 217 12.77 4.73 -8.72
CA VAL A 217 12.11 5.95 -8.24
C VAL A 217 11.77 5.83 -6.76
N PHE A 218 11.12 4.75 -6.32
CA PHE A 218 10.79 4.58 -4.90
C PHE A 218 12.03 4.32 -4.02
N CYS A 219 13.05 3.62 -4.54
CA CYS A 219 14.33 3.49 -3.86
C CYS A 219 15.00 4.85 -3.62
N SER A 220 14.87 5.79 -4.57
CA SER A 220 15.43 7.13 -4.43
C SER A 220 14.73 7.93 -3.32
N ILE A 221 13.40 7.84 -3.21
CA ILE A 221 12.61 8.47 -2.14
C ILE A 221 13.05 7.92 -0.77
N VAL A 222 13.21 6.60 -0.69
CA VAL A 222 13.67 5.94 0.54
C VAL A 222 15.05 6.45 0.94
N ARG A 223 16.02 6.45 0.01
CA ARG A 223 17.39 6.93 0.29
C ARG A 223 17.42 8.41 0.70
N GLN A 224 16.66 9.27 0.03
CA GLN A 224 16.59 10.70 0.36
C GLN A 224 16.10 10.95 1.79
N ASN A 225 15.14 10.14 2.27
CA ASN A 225 14.56 10.30 3.60
C ASN A 225 15.39 9.63 4.71
N THR A 226 16.24 8.65 4.38
CA THR A 226 17.10 7.97 5.37
C THR A 226 18.50 8.58 5.49
N GLN A 227 19.04 9.18 4.43
CA GLN A 227 20.40 9.75 4.41
C GLN A 227 20.50 11.16 5.02
N ASN A 228 19.39 11.88 5.23
CA ASN A 228 19.37 13.21 5.87
C ASN A 228 19.52 13.18 7.41
N THR A 229 20.31 12.23 7.94
CA THR A 229 20.63 12.18 9.37
C THR A 229 21.91 12.99 9.59
N PRO A 230 21.88 14.16 10.27
CA PRO A 230 23.12 14.72 10.79
C PRO A 230 23.70 13.71 11.75
N ALA A 231 24.96 13.33 11.55
CA ALA A 231 25.72 12.59 12.54
C ALA A 231 25.55 13.31 13.87
N SER A 232 24.86 12.68 14.82
CA SER A 232 24.81 13.16 16.20
C SER A 232 26.25 13.33 16.67
N GLY A 233 26.62 14.59 16.92
CA GLY A 233 27.92 14.99 17.46
C GLY A 233 28.22 14.22 18.74
N GLY A 234 29.50 13.91 18.91
CA GLY A 234 30.06 13.20 20.06
C GLY A 234 30.06 13.98 21.36
#